data_AF-A0A6V7K0F9-F1
#
_entry.id   AF-A0A6V7K0F9-F1
#
_cell.length_a   1.000
_cell.length_b   1.000
_cell.length_c   1.000
_cell.angle_alpha   90.00
_cell.angle_beta   90.00
_cell.angle_gamma   90.00
#
_symmetry.space_group_name_H-M   'P 1'
#
loop_
_entity.id
_entity.type
_entity.pdbx_description
1 polymer ?
#
loop_
_entity_poly.entity_id
_entity_poly.type
_entity_poly.pdbx_seq_one_letter_code
_entity_poly.pdbx_strand_id
1 'polypeptide(L)' 'DKDQRSMDMGTAREMLQLLLGRHWPLYSQFSQFLEQSKYKVINKDQWCNILEFSRTISHDLSNYDLDGA' A
#
# COMPACT_ATOMS: atom_id res chain seq x y z
N ASP A 1 -1.65 15.19 -17.07
CA ASP A 1 -2.70 15.30 -16.02
C ASP A 1 -3.91 14.40 -16.20
N LYS A 2 -4.61 14.32 -17.35
CA LYS A 2 -5.72 13.35 -17.50
C LYS A 2 -5.29 11.90 -17.78
N ASP A 3 -4.03 11.69 -18.19
CA ASP A 3 -3.47 10.36 -18.49
C ASP A 3 -2.51 9.83 -17.42
N GLN A 4 -2.31 10.56 -16.32
CA GLN A 4 -1.47 10.07 -15.22
C GLN A 4 -2.21 8.98 -14.46
N ARG A 5 -1.85 7.73 -14.72
CA ARG A 5 -2.39 6.53 -14.05
C ARG A 5 -1.62 6.16 -12.78
N SER A 6 -0.71 7.03 -12.34
CA SER A 6 0.16 6.80 -11.19
C SER A 6 0.37 8.06 -10.37
N MET A 7 0.43 7.87 -9.06
CA MET A 7 0.68 8.86 -8.03
C MET A 7 2.14 8.78 -7.60
N ASP A 8 2.80 9.89 -7.33
CA ASP A 8 4.16 9.84 -6.79
C ASP A 8 4.18 9.20 -5.40
N MET A 9 5.30 8.55 -5.06
CA MET A 9 5.42 7.80 -3.81
C MET A 9 5.33 8.71 -2.58
N GLY A 10 5.78 9.97 -2.66
CA GLY A 10 5.67 10.91 -1.54
C GLY A 10 4.22 11.20 -1.20
N THR A 11 3.45 11.64 -2.18
CA THR A 11 2.01 11.89 -2.03
C THR A 11 1.26 10.62 -1.61
N ALA A 12 1.58 9.48 -2.23
CA ALA A 12 0.91 8.23 -1.91
C ALA A 12 1.11 7.80 -0.45
N ARG A 13 2.32 7.98 0.09
CA ARG A 13 2.63 7.66 1.49
C ARG A 13 1.85 8.55 2.47
N GLU A 14 1.80 9.85 2.23
CA GLU A 14 1.03 10.78 3.06
C GLU A 14 -0.47 10.40 3.05
N MET A 15 -1.02 10.09 1.88
CA MET A 15 -2.42 9.66 1.77
C MET A 15 -2.68 8.32 2.47
N LEU A 16 -1.79 7.33 2.32
CA LEU A 16 -1.89 6.06 3.02
C LEU A 16 -1.78 6.24 4.54
N GLN A 17 -0.95 7.19 5.02
CA GLN A 17 -0.86 7.52 6.44
C GLN A 17 -2.18 8.05 6.98
N LEU A 18 -2.83 8.96 6.25
CA LEU A 18 -4.11 9.52 6.64
C LEU A 18 -5.22 8.46 6.67
N LEU A 19 -5.24 7.55 5.70
CA LEU A 19 -6.30 6.56 5.54
C LEU A 19 -6.12 5.32 6.43
N LEU A 20 -4.89 4.80 6.52
CA LEU A 20 -4.59 3.51 7.13
C LEU A 20 -3.76 3.61 8.40
N GLY A 21 -3.09 4.74 8.65
CA GLY A 21 -2.10 4.86 9.74
C GLY A 21 -2.63 4.61 11.15
N ARG A 22 -3.95 4.74 11.37
CA ARG A 22 -4.60 4.44 12.66
C ARG A 22 -5.32 3.10 12.68
N HIS A 23 -5.65 2.54 11.52
CA HIS A 23 -6.59 1.42 11.40
C HIS A 23 -5.93 0.11 10.98
N TRP A 24 -4.76 0.18 10.35
CA TRP A 24 -4.06 -0.99 9.84
C TRP A 24 -2.80 -1.28 10.67
N PRO A 25 -2.77 -2.36 11.48
CA PRO A 25 -1.65 -2.67 12.37
C PRO A 25 -0.30 -2.83 11.68
N LEU A 26 -0.30 -3.26 10.41
CA LEU A 26 0.92 -3.44 9.62
C LEU A 26 1.39 -2.15 8.95
N TYR A 27 0.65 -1.04 9.08
CA TYR A 27 0.97 0.20 8.37
C TYR A 27 2.39 0.70 8.65
N SER A 28 2.87 0.64 9.89
CA SER A 28 4.21 1.12 10.22
C SER A 28 5.30 0.36 9.46
N GLN A 29 5.17 -0.97 9.37
CA GLN A 29 6.10 -1.83 8.64
C GLN A 29 5.99 -1.59 7.13
N PHE A 30 4.75 -1.44 6.63
CA PHE A 30 4.49 -1.16 5.22
C PHE A 30 5.05 0.20 4.78
N SER A 31 4.88 1.24 5.59
CA SER A 31 5.44 2.57 5.31
C SER A 31 6.97 2.53 5.26
N GLN A 32 7.62 1.80 6.17
CA GLN A 32 9.07 1.60 6.15
C GLN A 32 9.52 0.84 4.88
N PHE A 33 8.76 -0.16 4.46
CA PHE A 33 9.00 -0.86 3.19
C PHE A 33 8.93 0.10 2.00
N LEU A 34 7.91 0.97 1.94
CA LEU A 34 7.77 1.96 0.86
C LEU A 34 8.93 2.96 0.84
N GLU A 35 9.41 3.41 2.01
CA GLU A 35 10.59 4.28 2.15
C GLU A 35 11.87 3.68 1.57
N GLN A 36 12.09 2.39 1.81
CA GLN A 36 13.27 1.68 1.35
C GLN A 36 13.13 1.19 -0.10
N SER A 37 11.93 1.31 -0.67
CA SER A 37 11.65 0.82 -2.00
C SER A 37 12.29 1.69 -3.09
N LYS A 38 12.70 1.06 -4.19
CA LYS A 38 13.18 1.77 -5.40
C LYS A 38 12.06 2.40 -6.21
N TYR A 39 10.80 2.19 -5.84
CA TYR A 39 9.64 2.62 -6.61
C TYR A 39 9.35 4.10 -6.35
N LYS A 40 9.16 4.86 -7.44
CA LYS A 40 8.93 6.31 -7.37
C LYS A 40 7.46 6.68 -7.47
N VAL A 41 6.61 5.74 -7.88
CA VAL A 41 5.18 5.96 -8.11
C VAL A 41 4.38 4.72 -7.71
N ILE A 42 3.10 4.91 -7.38
CA ILE A 42 2.10 3.87 -7.18
C ILE A 42 1.04 4.03 -8.26
N ASN A 43 0.73 2.96 -9.01
CA ASN A 43 -0.36 2.99 -9.98
C ASN A 43 -1.73 2.69 -9.34
N LYS A 44 -2.81 2.88 -10.09
CA LYS A 44 -4.18 2.65 -9.59
C LYS A 44 -4.41 1.23 -9.04
N ASP A 45 -3.89 0.21 -9.72
CA ASP A 45 -4.11 -1.19 -9.33
C ASP A 45 -3.38 -1.52 -8.03
N GLN A 46 -2.12 -1.08 -7.89
CA GLN A 46 -1.36 -1.18 -6.65
C GLN A 46 -2.05 -0.46 -5.50
N TRP A 47 -2.58 0.74 -5.73
CA TRP A 47 -3.33 1.49 -4.71
C TRP A 47 -4.56 0.71 -4.21
N CYS A 48 -5.33 0.15 -5.13
CA CYS A 48 -6.48 -0.70 -4.79
C CYS A 48 -6.06 -1.96 -4.03
N ASN A 49 -5.01 -2.65 -4.51
CA ASN A 49 -4.52 -3.88 -3.88
C ASN A 49 -3.98 -3.64 -2.48
N ILE A 50 -3.32 -2.51 -2.21
CA ILE A 50 -2.86 -2.14 -0.86
C ILE A 50 -4.06 -1.97 0.08
N LEU A 51 -5.12 -1.29 -0.38
CA LEU A 51 -6.33 -1.11 0.41
C LEU A 51 -7.03 -2.45 0.67
N GLU A 52 -7.14 -3.31 -0.33
CA GLU A 52 -7.71 -4.64 -0.17
C GLU A 52 -6.88 -5.48 0.81
N PHE A 53 -5.57 -5.56 0.61
CA PHE A 53 -4.64 -6.26 1.50
C PHE A 53 -4.81 -5.81 2.95
N SER A 54 -4.93 -4.49 3.18
CA SER A 54 -5.11 -3.94 4.54
C SER A 54 -6.39 -4.40 5.25
N ARG A 55 -7.38 -4.89 4.50
CA ARG A 55 -8.70 -5.31 4.98
C ARG A 55 -8.88 -6.82 5.01
N THR A 56 -8.24 -7.55 4.10
CA THR A 56 -8.48 -8.99 3.90
C THR A 56 -7.38 -9.87 4.47
N ILE A 57 -6.16 -9.35 4.58
CA ILE A 57 -5.01 -10.11 5.08
C ILE A 57 -4.88 -9.94 6.60
N SER A 58 -4.72 -11.06 7.28
CA SER A 58 -4.53 -11.16 8.72
C SER A 58 -3.20 -10.52 9.11
N HIS A 59 -3.12 -9.99 10.33
CA HIS A 59 -1.93 -9.26 10.78
C HIS A 59 -0.67 -10.14 10.91
N ASP A 60 -0.85 -11.44 11.06
CA ASP A 60 0.22 -12.45 11.05
C ASP A 60 0.52 -13.00 9.64
N LEU A 61 -0.17 -12.49 8.61
CA LEU A 61 -0.07 -12.88 7.21
C LEU A 61 -0.44 -14.35 6.94
N SER A 62 -1.10 -15.03 7.89
CA SER A 62 -1.34 -16.49 7.80
C SER A 62 -2.26 -16.91 6.65
N ASN A 63 -3.11 -15.99 6.19
CA ASN A 63 -4.05 -16.20 5.09
C ASN A 63 -3.60 -15.53 3.78
N TYR A 64 -2.34 -15.07 3.71
CA TYR A 64 -1.78 -14.57 2.45
C TYR A 64 -1.36 -15.73 1.55
N ASP A 65 -1.88 -15.75 0.33
CA ASP A 65 -1.50 -16.71 -0.70
C ASP A 65 -0.31 -16.18 -1.52
N LEU A 66 0.83 -16.88 -1.45
CA LEU A 66 2.03 -16.52 -2.20
C LEU A 66 1.90 -16.85 -3.70
N ASP A 67 1.03 -17.80 -4.05
CA ASP A 67 0.73 -18.18 -5.42
C ASP A 67 -0.51 -17.45 -5.97
N GLY A 68 -1.09 -16.56 -5.18
CA GLY A 68 -2.21 -15.70 -5.57
C GLY A 68 -1.78 -14.63 -6.58
N ALA A 69 -2.70 -14.31 -7.50
CA ALA A 69 -2.66 -13.27 -8.56
C ALA A 69 -1.30 -12.73 -9.03
#